data_AF-A0A453DHZ3-F1
#
_entry.id   AF-A0A453DHZ3-F1
#
_cell.length_a   1.000
_cell.length_b   1.000
_cell.length_c   1.000
_cell.angle_alpha   90.00
_cell.angle_beta   90.00
_cell.angle_gamma   90.00
#
_symmetry.space_group_name_H-M   'P 1'
#
loop_
_entity.id
_entity.type
_entity.pdbx_description
1 polymer ?
#
loop_
_entity_poly.entity_id
_entity_poly.type
_entity_poly.pdbx_seq_one_letter_code
_entity_poly.pdbx_strand_id
1 'polypeptide(L)'
;MFDRTLELQSEVEAVFAGDECAENRKSASTLVKCLAQAAKKTLIDFKDSIVKESPKNTSTDGDVHPLTSYVGNYIKYLMDYQSSLKLIFQESSNGDGTKSGLVSEISGLIHAVETNLDVKAKQYKDHALGILFLMNNINYIVRSIRSSEAKDLVGDDWIQRRRRTVQQHATQYKRVAWGKVLDCLSAQGLTSSVGSATEGIAGSVGSIGSHSSTTSTSVIKARLELSFNAMCTLLCLFWCFFLAISFMVLLSNIIRFKSFNKQFEEVCQTQMNWAIPDKELRDNLILAVAEVLLPAYRSFLKRFGPLVENSHHASKYMKYTPEALEQTLGNLFAKKLPQ
;
A
#
# COMPACT_ATOMS: atom_id res chain seq x y z
N MET A 1 39.09 21.83 9.36
CA MET A 1 40.41 21.34 9.81
C MET A 1 41.13 20.63 8.68
N PHE A 2 40.57 19.55 8.13
CA PHE A 2 41.16 18.82 7.00
C PHE A 2 41.60 19.74 5.84
N ASP A 3 40.71 20.59 5.34
CA ASP A 3 41.01 21.51 4.23
C ASP A 3 42.20 22.40 4.54
N ARG A 4 42.18 23.05 5.71
CA ARG A 4 43.25 23.96 6.10
C ARG A 4 44.59 23.26 6.27
N THR A 5 44.60 22.05 6.82
CA THR A 5 45.84 21.25 6.93
C THR A 5 46.34 20.76 5.57
N LEU A 6 45.44 20.50 4.62
CA LEU A 6 45.80 20.08 3.27
C LEU A 6 46.36 21.25 2.45
N GLU A 7 45.75 22.43 2.55
CA GLU A 7 46.21 23.66 1.89
C GLU A 7 47.64 24.02 2.28
N LEU A 8 47.96 23.94 3.58
CA LEU A 8 49.27 24.30 4.12
C LEU A 8 50.36 23.23 3.90
N GLN A 9 50.01 22.06 3.35
CA GLN A 9 50.96 20.94 3.24
C GLN A 9 52.19 21.31 2.41
N SER A 10 52.02 21.99 1.28
CA SER A 10 53.14 22.40 0.41
C SER A 10 54.06 23.44 1.08
N GLU A 11 53.48 24.36 1.86
CA GLU A 11 54.24 25.34 2.64
C GLU A 11 55.05 24.66 3.75
N VAL A 12 54.46 23.67 4.44
CA VAL A 12 55.17 22.85 5.42
C VAL A 12 56.32 22.07 4.77
N GLU A 13 56.11 21.49 3.59
CA GLU A 13 57.19 20.80 2.86
C GLU A 13 58.35 21.76 2.50
N ALA A 14 58.02 22.99 2.10
CA ALA A 14 59.01 23.99 1.72
C ALA A 14 59.80 24.56 2.91
N VAL A 15 59.11 24.90 4.02
CA VAL A 15 59.73 25.49 5.21
C VAL A 15 60.61 24.48 5.94
N PHE A 16 60.17 23.23 6.03
CA PHE A 16 60.88 22.16 6.72
C PHE A 16 61.74 21.33 5.76
N ALA A 17 62.31 21.92 4.71
CA ALA A 17 63.15 21.20 3.75
C ALA A 17 64.45 20.65 4.41
N GLY A 18 64.98 19.54 3.87
CA GLY A 18 66.19 18.88 4.38
C GLY A 18 65.92 17.65 5.27
N ASP A 19 66.93 16.82 5.49
CA ASP A 19 66.76 15.52 6.15
C ASP A 19 66.48 15.64 7.66
N GLU A 20 67.03 16.65 8.33
CA GLU A 20 66.85 16.86 9.78
C GLU A 20 65.40 17.14 10.17
N CYS A 21 64.60 17.73 9.27
CA CYS A 21 63.18 18.05 9.50
C CYS A 21 62.22 17.02 8.88
N ALA A 22 62.71 15.86 8.42
CA ALA A 22 61.88 14.84 7.77
C ALA A 22 60.73 14.34 8.67
N GLU A 23 60.96 14.20 9.98
CA GLU A 23 59.93 13.78 10.93
C GLU A 23 58.82 14.84 11.11
N ASN A 24 59.14 16.15 11.01
CA ASN A 24 58.12 17.21 11.06
C ASN A 24 57.18 17.14 9.84
N ARG A 25 57.74 16.97 8.64
CA ARG A 25 56.96 16.82 7.39
C ARG A 25 56.08 15.57 7.43
N LYS A 26 56.66 14.45 7.87
CA LYS A 26 55.94 13.18 8.07
C LYS A 26 54.82 13.32 9.10
N SER A 27 55.05 14.02 10.20
CA SER A 27 54.04 14.29 11.23
C SER A 27 52.87 15.12 10.67
N ALA A 28 53.16 16.18 9.91
CA ALA A 28 52.13 16.99 9.25
C ALA A 28 51.31 16.17 8.24
N SER A 29 51.97 15.39 7.38
CA SER A 29 51.29 14.49 6.44
C SER A 29 50.42 13.45 7.16
N THR A 30 50.92 12.92 8.28
CA THR A 30 50.18 11.96 9.12
C THR A 30 48.94 12.60 9.73
N LEU A 31 49.03 13.86 10.19
CA LEU A 31 47.88 14.58 10.73
C LEU A 31 46.75 14.72 9.70
N VAL A 32 47.06 15.07 8.43
CA VAL A 32 46.07 15.15 7.35
C VAL A 32 45.37 13.80 7.16
N LYS A 33 46.15 12.69 7.15
CA LYS A 33 45.61 11.33 7.04
C LYS A 33 44.73 10.96 8.23
N CYS A 34 45.14 11.30 9.45
CA CYS A 34 44.37 11.07 10.67
C CYS A 34 43.04 11.84 10.67
N LEU A 35 43.03 13.10 10.19
CA LEU A 35 41.80 13.88 10.06
C LEU A 35 40.84 13.26 9.03
N ALA A 36 41.35 12.80 7.89
CA ALA A 36 40.55 12.08 6.91
C ALA A 36 39.98 10.78 7.49
N GLN A 37 40.79 9.99 8.18
CA GLN A 37 40.36 8.75 8.84
C GLN A 37 39.32 9.00 9.94
N ALA A 38 39.51 10.05 10.74
CA ALA A 38 38.54 10.45 11.75
C ALA A 38 37.19 10.82 11.11
N ALA A 39 37.20 11.62 10.03
CA ALA A 39 35.99 11.96 9.28
C ALA A 39 35.29 10.70 8.72
N LYS A 40 36.04 9.77 8.12
CA LYS A 40 35.49 8.47 7.66
C LYS A 40 34.84 7.71 8.81
N LYS A 41 35.53 7.59 9.94
CA LYS A 41 35.04 6.89 11.12
C LYS A 41 33.76 7.53 11.66
N THR A 42 33.67 8.86 11.73
CA THR A 42 32.46 9.53 12.21
C THR A 42 31.23 9.23 11.34
N LEU A 43 31.39 9.12 10.02
CA LEU A 43 30.30 8.74 9.12
C LEU A 43 29.89 7.27 9.28
N ILE A 44 30.85 6.38 9.52
CA ILE A 44 30.58 4.96 9.83
C ILE A 44 29.81 4.85 11.16
N ASP A 45 30.33 5.45 12.22
CA ASP A 45 29.71 5.43 13.55
C ASP A 45 28.30 6.06 13.51
N PHE A 46 28.11 7.10 12.68
CA PHE A 46 26.79 7.70 12.45
C PHE A 46 25.82 6.75 11.74
N LYS A 47 26.24 6.07 10.66
CA LYS A 47 25.42 5.03 9.99
C LYS A 47 24.97 3.94 10.98
N ASP A 48 25.90 3.46 11.80
CA ASP A 48 25.59 2.44 12.81
C ASP A 48 24.58 2.95 13.85
N SER A 49 24.69 4.22 14.24
CA SER A 49 23.75 4.84 15.17
C SER A 49 22.33 4.95 14.60
N ILE A 50 22.21 5.25 13.30
CA ILE A 50 20.93 5.31 12.58
C ILE A 50 20.26 3.93 12.60
N VAL A 51 21.00 2.88 12.24
CA VAL A 51 20.45 1.50 12.19
C VAL A 51 19.97 1.05 13.57
N LYS A 52 20.69 1.41 14.64
CA LYS A 52 20.39 1.03 16.03
C LYS A 52 19.27 1.84 16.68
N GLU A 53 18.73 2.87 16.01
CA GLU A 53 17.67 3.68 16.59
C GLU A 53 16.43 2.85 16.91
N SER A 54 15.83 3.07 18.09
CA SER A 54 14.70 2.30 18.61
C SER A 54 13.53 2.23 17.62
N PRO A 55 12.96 1.04 17.39
CA PRO A 55 11.83 0.88 16.47
C PRO A 55 10.50 1.36 17.06
N LYS A 56 10.44 1.68 18.37
CA LYS A 56 9.19 2.05 19.07
C LYS A 56 8.75 3.49 18.80
N ASN A 57 9.64 4.36 18.32
CA ASN A 57 9.35 5.77 18.08
C ASN A 57 8.68 6.00 16.72
N THR A 58 7.55 5.35 16.44
CA THR A 58 6.82 5.52 15.17
C THR A 58 5.80 6.65 15.26
N SER A 59 5.59 7.36 14.14
CA SER A 59 4.48 8.31 13.99
C SER A 59 3.15 7.57 14.03
N THR A 60 2.15 8.04 14.75
CA THR A 60 0.85 7.34 14.84
C THR A 60 0.01 7.46 13.56
N ASP A 61 0.31 8.42 12.70
CA ASP A 61 -0.41 8.79 11.47
C ASP A 61 0.33 8.40 10.17
N GLY A 62 1.54 7.83 10.28
CA GLY A 62 2.36 7.45 9.13
C GLY A 62 3.08 8.61 8.44
N ASP A 63 3.18 9.77 9.08
CA ASP A 63 3.94 10.94 8.60
C ASP A 63 5.45 10.63 8.42
N VAL A 64 6.19 11.56 7.83
CA VAL A 64 7.65 11.51 7.72
C VAL A 64 8.27 11.47 9.11
N HIS A 65 9.13 10.49 9.34
CA HIS A 65 9.81 10.29 10.60
C HIS A 65 10.90 11.37 10.82
N PRO A 66 11.06 11.88 12.06
CA PRO A 66 12.10 12.89 12.35
C PRO A 66 13.50 12.48 11.90
N LEU A 67 13.91 11.22 12.15
CA LEU A 67 15.18 10.65 11.66
C LEU A 67 15.38 10.85 10.14
N THR A 68 14.33 10.63 9.34
CA THR A 68 14.39 10.75 7.89
C THR A 68 14.69 12.18 7.47
N SER A 69 14.01 13.15 8.10
CA SER A 69 14.27 14.58 7.86
C SER A 69 15.67 14.99 8.34
N TYR A 70 16.11 14.46 9.48
CA TYR A 70 17.43 14.73 10.04
C TYR A 70 18.54 14.24 9.12
N VAL A 71 18.47 13.00 8.66
CA VAL A 71 19.50 12.43 7.76
C VAL A 71 19.44 13.07 6.38
N GLY A 72 18.25 13.37 5.84
CA GLY A 72 18.13 14.12 4.59
C GLY A 72 18.80 15.49 4.64
N ASN A 73 18.57 16.23 5.73
CA ASN A 73 19.24 17.51 5.97
C ASN A 73 20.74 17.34 6.21
N TYR A 74 21.16 16.31 6.93
CA TYR A 74 22.56 15.99 7.15
C TYR A 74 23.30 15.72 5.82
N ILE A 75 22.71 14.91 4.93
CA ILE A 75 23.25 14.68 3.59
C ILE A 75 23.35 15.99 2.83
N LYS A 76 22.33 16.86 2.90
CA LYS A 76 22.38 18.18 2.27
C LYS A 76 23.57 19.00 2.79
N TYR A 77 23.80 19.05 4.11
CA TYR A 77 24.97 19.74 4.68
C TYR A 77 26.31 19.11 4.31
N LEU A 78 26.38 17.78 4.16
CA LEU A 78 27.61 17.14 3.66
C LEU A 78 27.94 17.63 2.24
N MET A 79 26.94 17.88 1.41
CA MET A 79 27.19 18.33 0.04
C MET A 79 27.82 19.72 -0.05
N ASP A 80 27.63 20.58 0.96
CA ASP A 80 28.36 21.85 1.04
C ASP A 80 29.89 21.65 1.11
N TYR A 81 30.35 20.47 1.55
CA TYR A 81 31.76 20.05 1.61
C TYR A 81 32.14 19.01 0.55
N GLN A 82 31.40 18.95 -0.57
CA GLN A 82 31.56 17.91 -1.59
C GLN A 82 33.02 17.74 -2.07
N SER A 83 33.73 18.83 -2.34
CA SER A 83 35.12 18.78 -2.84
C SER A 83 36.07 18.12 -1.83
N SER A 84 35.99 18.53 -0.57
CA SER A 84 36.76 17.96 0.53
C SER A 84 36.42 16.50 0.76
N LEU A 85 35.13 16.16 0.73
CA LEU A 85 34.65 14.79 0.89
C LEU A 85 35.10 13.89 -0.26
N LYS A 86 35.15 14.40 -1.50
CA LYS A 86 35.70 13.64 -2.64
C LYS A 86 37.17 13.26 -2.42
N LEU A 87 37.97 14.16 -1.83
CA LEU A 87 39.37 13.87 -1.48
C LEU A 87 39.48 12.88 -0.31
N ILE A 88 38.69 13.07 0.74
CA ILE A 88 38.68 12.18 1.90
C ILE A 88 38.30 10.76 1.47
N PHE A 89 37.23 10.61 0.68
CA PHE A 89 36.69 9.33 0.22
C PHE A 89 37.24 8.88 -1.13
N GLN A 90 38.35 9.46 -1.58
CA GLN A 90 39.09 8.93 -2.71
C GLN A 90 39.74 7.62 -2.26
N GLU A 91 39.32 6.50 -2.85
CA GLU A 91 40.05 5.25 -2.70
C GLU A 91 41.36 5.38 -3.47
N SER A 92 42.48 5.06 -2.82
CA SER A 92 43.76 4.84 -3.50
C SER A 92 43.60 3.64 -4.42
N SER A 93 43.11 3.86 -5.64
CA SER A 93 42.70 2.79 -6.54
C SER A 93 43.92 1.99 -7.01
N ASN A 94 43.98 0.72 -6.57
CA ASN A 94 44.31 -0.35 -7.51
C ASN A 94 43.01 -0.65 -8.28
N GLY A 95 43.10 -0.61 -9.60
CA GLY A 95 41.99 -0.38 -10.51
C GLY A 95 40.81 -1.36 -10.41
N ASP A 96 39.61 -0.79 -10.36
CA ASP A 96 38.51 -1.11 -11.28
C ASP A 96 37.48 0.03 -11.21
N GLY A 97 36.78 0.28 -12.31
CA GLY A 97 36.03 1.49 -12.55
C GLY A 97 34.85 1.77 -11.59
N THR A 98 34.78 3.04 -11.20
CA THR A 98 33.57 3.87 -11.30
C THR A 98 32.45 3.66 -10.26
N LYS A 99 32.79 3.69 -8.96
CA LYS A 99 31.97 4.39 -7.96
C LYS A 99 32.88 5.19 -7.04
N SER A 100 32.76 6.53 -7.07
CA SER A 100 33.44 7.38 -6.09
C SER A 100 33.11 6.89 -4.68
N GLY A 101 34.11 6.72 -3.80
CA GLY A 101 33.88 6.26 -2.43
C GLY A 101 32.83 7.11 -1.71
N LEU A 102 32.75 8.41 -2.02
CA LEU A 102 31.70 9.31 -1.52
C LEU A 102 30.28 8.85 -1.91
N VAL A 103 30.07 8.37 -3.14
CA VAL A 103 28.77 7.86 -3.59
C VAL A 103 28.37 6.61 -2.82
N SER A 104 29.33 5.74 -2.49
CA SER A 104 29.11 4.57 -1.63
C SER A 104 28.67 4.99 -0.22
N GLU A 105 29.31 6.01 0.34
CA GLU A 105 28.98 6.52 1.67
C GLU A 105 27.61 7.19 1.76
N ILE A 106 27.27 8.06 0.81
CA ILE A 106 25.95 8.69 0.75
C ILE A 106 24.87 7.63 0.51
N SER A 107 25.12 6.65 -0.37
CA SER A 107 24.20 5.53 -0.56
C SER A 107 24.04 4.69 0.71
N GLY A 108 25.12 4.50 1.47
CA GLY A 108 25.12 3.80 2.76
C GLY A 108 24.30 4.52 3.83
N LEU A 109 24.38 5.86 3.91
CA LEU A 109 23.53 6.65 4.83
C LEU A 109 22.05 6.52 4.49
N ILE A 110 21.71 6.62 3.20
CA ILE A 110 20.32 6.49 2.77
C ILE A 110 19.82 5.07 3.07
N HIS A 111 20.61 4.05 2.77
CA HIS A 111 20.27 2.66 3.05
C HIS A 111 20.11 2.38 4.56
N ALA A 112 20.94 2.98 5.41
CA ALA A 112 20.81 2.87 6.87
C ALA A 112 19.45 3.39 7.36
N VAL A 113 19.01 4.54 6.83
CA VAL A 113 17.68 5.10 7.13
C VAL A 113 16.57 4.22 6.59
N GLU A 114 16.64 3.79 5.33
CA GLU A 114 15.65 2.90 4.71
C GLU A 114 15.47 1.60 5.52
N THR A 115 16.58 0.97 5.91
CA THR A 115 16.55 -0.27 6.71
C THR A 115 15.94 -0.06 8.09
N ASN A 116 16.27 1.06 8.75
CA ASN A 116 15.68 1.39 10.04
C ASN A 116 14.17 1.66 9.92
N LEU A 117 13.76 2.37 8.88
CA LEU A 117 12.34 2.63 8.58
C LEU A 117 11.57 1.33 8.28
N ASP A 118 12.17 0.37 7.58
CA ASP A 118 11.55 -0.95 7.33
C ASP A 118 11.27 -1.71 8.63
N VAL A 119 12.18 -1.64 9.61
CA VAL A 119 11.97 -2.25 10.92
C VAL A 119 10.84 -1.55 11.68
N LYS A 120 10.80 -0.21 11.63
CA LYS A 120 9.73 0.62 12.21
C LYS A 120 8.37 0.35 11.56
N ALA A 121 8.32 0.21 10.24
CA ALA A 121 7.10 -0.06 9.47
C ALA A 121 6.42 -1.39 9.90
N LYS A 122 7.22 -2.37 10.34
CA LYS A 122 6.71 -3.65 10.85
C LYS A 122 6.09 -3.56 12.26
N GLN A 123 6.26 -2.45 12.97
CA GLN A 123 5.67 -2.24 14.30
C GLN A 123 4.22 -1.74 14.25
N TYR A 124 3.76 -1.27 13.09
CA TYR A 124 2.37 -0.85 12.94
C TYR A 124 1.42 -2.04 13.00
N LYS A 125 0.34 -1.90 13.79
CA LYS A 125 -0.73 -2.90 13.85
C LYS A 125 -1.47 -3.03 12.52
N ASP A 126 -1.70 -1.90 11.87
CA ASP A 126 -2.27 -1.85 10.52
C ASP A 126 -1.16 -1.92 9.48
N HIS A 127 -1.16 -2.99 8.68
CA HIS A 127 -0.16 -3.20 7.64
C HIS A 127 -0.21 -2.12 6.54
N ALA A 128 -1.40 -1.62 6.21
CA ALA A 128 -1.56 -0.55 5.22
C ALA A 128 -0.92 0.77 5.71
N LEU A 129 -1.01 1.06 7.01
CA LEU A 129 -0.34 2.22 7.61
C LEU A 129 1.18 2.09 7.54
N GLY A 130 1.72 0.90 7.83
CA GLY A 130 3.16 0.63 7.69
C GLY A 130 3.67 0.82 6.26
N ILE A 131 2.90 0.41 5.25
CA ILE A 131 3.23 0.63 3.84
C ILE A 131 3.19 2.13 3.49
N LEU A 132 2.16 2.85 3.96
CA LEU A 132 2.01 4.28 3.73
C LEU A 132 3.17 5.07 4.37
N PHE A 133 3.57 4.69 5.59
CA PHE A 133 4.74 5.24 6.26
C PHE A 133 6.02 5.10 5.42
N LEU A 134 6.30 3.92 4.87
CA LEU A 134 7.46 3.72 3.99
C LEU A 134 7.36 4.59 2.73
N MET A 135 6.17 4.63 2.12
CA MET A 135 5.92 5.46 0.94
C MET A 135 6.24 6.94 1.17
N ASN A 136 5.75 7.50 2.29
CA ASN A 136 6.00 8.89 2.68
C ASN A 136 7.48 9.17 2.88
N ASN A 137 8.16 8.32 3.66
CA ASN A 137 9.55 8.54 4.02
C ASN A 137 10.49 8.38 2.82
N ILE A 138 10.29 7.37 1.98
CA ILE A 138 11.10 7.20 0.75
C ILE A 138 10.86 8.36 -0.22
N ASN A 139 9.60 8.81 -0.38
CA ASN A 139 9.32 9.98 -1.20
C ASN A 139 10.01 11.24 -0.65
N TYR A 140 10.02 11.44 0.66
CA TYR A 140 10.75 12.54 1.29
C TYR A 140 12.24 12.48 0.98
N ILE A 141 12.88 11.32 1.14
CA ILE A 141 14.31 11.13 0.82
C ILE A 141 14.57 11.48 -0.65
N VAL A 142 13.76 10.97 -1.59
CA VAL A 142 13.89 11.30 -3.02
C VAL A 142 13.80 12.80 -3.28
N ARG A 143 12.85 13.49 -2.64
CA ARG A 143 12.70 14.95 -2.77
C ARG A 143 13.89 15.70 -2.18
N SER A 144 14.35 15.29 -1.01
CA SER A 144 15.49 15.88 -0.31
C SER A 144 16.76 15.78 -1.14
N ILE A 145 17.08 14.58 -1.66
CA ILE A 145 18.25 14.35 -2.53
C ILE A 145 18.14 15.13 -3.85
N ARG A 146 16.96 15.12 -4.49
CA ARG A 146 16.74 15.87 -5.75
C ARG A 146 16.92 17.38 -5.56
N SER A 147 16.69 17.89 -4.35
CA SER A 147 16.82 19.31 -4.02
C SER A 147 18.24 19.75 -3.63
N SER A 148 19.22 18.84 -3.59
CA SER A 148 20.61 19.13 -3.23
C SER A 148 21.60 18.71 -4.33
N GLU A 149 22.88 19.07 -4.19
CA GLU A 149 23.94 18.63 -5.11
C GLU A 149 24.16 17.11 -5.08
N ALA A 150 23.61 16.41 -4.06
CA ALA A 150 23.67 14.96 -3.97
C ALA A 150 23.03 14.28 -5.19
N LYS A 151 22.07 14.94 -5.87
CA LYS A 151 21.43 14.43 -7.10
C LYS A 151 22.46 14.07 -8.17
N ASP A 152 23.51 14.88 -8.33
CA ASP A 152 24.51 14.74 -9.38
C ASP A 152 25.51 13.63 -9.02
N LEU A 153 25.71 13.38 -7.72
CA LEU A 153 26.54 12.28 -7.22
C LEU A 153 25.85 10.92 -7.35
N VAL A 154 24.56 10.82 -6.98
CA VAL A 154 23.84 9.53 -7.00
C VAL A 154 23.31 9.17 -8.39
N GLY A 155 23.04 10.16 -9.23
CA GLY A 155 22.57 10.01 -10.61
C GLY A 155 21.08 9.67 -10.75
N ASP A 156 20.57 9.86 -11.98
CA ASP A 156 19.14 9.70 -12.30
C ASP A 156 18.62 8.26 -12.11
N ASP A 157 19.45 7.25 -12.38
CA ASP A 157 19.04 5.85 -12.21
C ASP A 157 18.72 5.53 -10.74
N TRP A 158 19.48 6.10 -9.80
CA TRP A 158 19.21 5.98 -8.38
C TRP A 158 17.83 6.56 -8.04
N ILE A 159 17.54 7.77 -8.54
CA ILE A 159 16.27 8.49 -8.32
C ILE A 159 15.11 7.67 -8.90
N GLN A 160 15.27 7.17 -10.12
CA GLN A 160 14.23 6.42 -10.81
C GLN A 160 13.94 5.08 -10.13
N ARG A 161 14.96 4.40 -9.58
CA ARG A 161 14.75 3.19 -8.78
C ARG A 161 13.91 3.45 -7.52
N ARG A 162 14.19 4.52 -6.77
CA ARG A 162 13.39 4.84 -5.56
C ARG A 162 11.99 5.31 -5.90
N ARG A 163 11.81 6.05 -7.00
CA ARG A 163 10.46 6.38 -7.50
C ARG A 163 9.64 5.13 -7.80
N ARG A 164 10.26 4.10 -8.40
CA ARG A 164 9.59 2.79 -8.60
C ARG A 164 9.22 2.14 -7.26
N THR A 165 10.09 2.19 -6.26
CA THR A 165 9.79 1.68 -4.90
C THR A 165 8.59 2.40 -4.27
N VAL A 166 8.51 3.73 -4.38
CA VAL A 166 7.35 4.51 -3.91
C VAL A 166 6.06 4.05 -4.61
N GLN A 167 6.10 3.84 -5.93
CA GLN A 167 4.95 3.34 -6.69
C GLN A 167 4.56 1.89 -6.34
N GLN A 168 5.54 1.04 -6.02
CA GLN A 168 5.29 -0.31 -5.52
C GLN A 168 4.56 -0.26 -4.17
N HIS A 169 4.99 0.60 -3.25
CA HIS A 169 4.27 0.80 -1.98
C HIS A 169 2.86 1.34 -2.20
N ALA A 170 2.66 2.31 -3.09
CA ALA A 170 1.31 2.80 -3.43
C ALA A 170 0.40 1.66 -3.93
N THR A 171 0.93 0.79 -4.79
CA THR A 171 0.19 -0.37 -5.33
C THR A 171 -0.12 -1.39 -4.24
N GLN A 172 0.84 -1.69 -3.36
CA GLN A 172 0.67 -2.60 -2.24
C GLN A 172 -0.35 -2.07 -1.23
N TYR A 173 -0.25 -0.78 -0.88
CA TYR A 173 -1.21 -0.08 -0.04
C TYR A 173 -2.62 -0.22 -0.61
N LYS A 174 -2.82 0.07 -1.91
CA LYS A 174 -4.12 -0.08 -2.57
C LYS A 174 -4.69 -1.49 -2.38
N ARG A 175 -3.88 -2.51 -2.63
CA ARG A 175 -4.29 -3.91 -2.50
C ARG A 175 -4.67 -4.28 -1.06
N VAL A 176 -3.85 -3.89 -0.09
CA VAL A 176 -4.03 -4.26 1.32
C VAL A 176 -5.20 -3.49 1.94
N ALA A 177 -5.27 -2.19 1.71
CA ALA A 177 -6.26 -1.31 2.32
C ALA A 177 -7.65 -1.42 1.67
N TRP A 178 -7.70 -1.47 0.33
CA TRP A 178 -8.95 -1.41 -0.43
C TRP A 178 -9.40 -2.75 -0.99
N GLY A 179 -8.58 -3.81 -0.90
CA GLY A 179 -8.91 -5.13 -1.44
C GLY A 179 -10.26 -5.65 -0.95
N LYS A 180 -10.50 -5.64 0.37
CA LYS A 180 -11.77 -6.11 0.95
C LYS A 180 -12.98 -5.29 0.48
N VAL A 181 -12.82 -3.98 0.26
CA VAL A 181 -13.89 -3.11 -0.25
C VAL A 181 -14.21 -3.48 -1.69
N LEU A 182 -13.17 -3.69 -2.51
CA LEU A 182 -13.31 -4.08 -3.92
C LEU A 182 -13.90 -5.49 -4.05
N ASP A 183 -13.56 -6.42 -3.17
CA ASP A 183 -14.12 -7.77 -3.15
C ASP A 183 -15.64 -7.75 -2.92
N CYS A 184 -16.15 -6.85 -2.07
CA CYS A 184 -17.60 -6.66 -1.88
C CYS A 184 -18.33 -6.24 -3.17
N LEU A 185 -17.64 -5.53 -4.07
CA LEU A 185 -18.18 -5.06 -5.34
C LEU A 185 -18.08 -6.12 -6.44
N SER A 186 -17.28 -7.16 -6.23
CA SER A 186 -17.13 -8.27 -7.17
C SER A 186 -18.38 -9.16 -7.20
N ALA A 187 -18.66 -9.75 -8.36
CA ALA A 187 -19.80 -10.64 -8.53
C ALA A 187 -19.69 -11.95 -7.72
N GLN A 188 -18.46 -12.37 -7.39
CA GLN A 188 -18.15 -13.71 -6.85
C GLN A 188 -18.26 -13.85 -5.32
N GLY A 189 -18.39 -12.75 -4.56
CA GLY A 189 -18.22 -12.75 -3.10
C GLY A 189 -19.23 -13.50 -2.21
N LEU A 190 -20.20 -14.27 -2.73
CA LEU A 190 -21.21 -14.96 -1.88
C LEU A 190 -21.56 -16.40 -2.30
N THR A 191 -20.90 -17.02 -3.28
CA THR A 191 -21.27 -18.38 -3.74
C THR A 191 -20.47 -19.51 -3.09
N SER A 192 -19.61 -19.24 -2.10
CA SER A 192 -18.75 -20.27 -1.49
C SER A 192 -19.30 -20.83 -0.18
N SER A 193 -20.60 -21.12 -0.10
CA SER A 193 -21.14 -22.04 0.92
C SER A 193 -22.55 -22.47 0.51
N VAL A 194 -22.63 -23.60 -0.19
CA VAL A 194 -23.69 -24.63 -0.21
C VAL A 194 -23.41 -25.44 -1.48
N GLY A 195 -22.61 -26.49 -1.30
CA GLY A 195 -22.42 -27.53 -2.30
C GLY A 195 -23.68 -28.36 -2.42
N SER A 196 -24.22 -28.35 -3.63
CA SER A 196 -25.41 -29.04 -4.12
C SER A 196 -25.29 -30.57 -4.03
N ALA A 197 -26.35 -31.25 -3.57
CA ALA A 197 -26.60 -32.66 -3.84
C ALA A 197 -27.86 -32.75 -4.71
N THR A 198 -27.68 -33.13 -5.97
CA THR A 198 -28.74 -33.51 -6.93
C THR A 198 -28.23 -34.76 -7.64
N GLU A 199 -28.77 -35.93 -7.27
CA GLU A 199 -29.84 -36.67 -7.96
C GLU A 199 -29.36 -37.57 -9.09
N GLY A 200 -29.72 -38.86 -8.98
CA GLY A 200 -29.67 -39.84 -10.05
C GLY A 200 -30.70 -40.93 -9.75
N ILE A 201 -31.87 -40.86 -10.39
CA ILE A 201 -32.86 -41.94 -10.42
C ILE A 201 -32.92 -42.44 -11.87
N ALA A 202 -32.61 -43.72 -12.07
CA ALA A 202 -32.93 -44.47 -13.28
C ALA A 202 -33.94 -45.57 -12.90
N GLY A 203 -35.01 -45.71 -13.69
CA GLY A 203 -36.18 -46.52 -13.37
C GLY A 203 -36.08 -48.00 -13.72
N SER A 204 -37.17 -48.73 -13.44
CA SER A 204 -37.51 -49.97 -14.12
C SER A 204 -39.02 -50.27 -14.03
N VAL A 205 -39.52 -50.95 -15.06
CA VAL A 205 -40.92 -51.27 -15.41
C VAL A 205 -41.29 -52.68 -14.94
N GLY A 206 -42.58 -52.90 -14.61
CA GLY A 206 -43.19 -54.22 -14.44
C GLY A 206 -44.72 -54.21 -14.60
N SER A 207 -45.21 -54.86 -15.66
CA SER A 207 -46.60 -55.31 -15.99
C SER A 207 -47.22 -56.24 -14.93
N ILE A 208 -48.51 -56.64 -14.87
CA ILE A 208 -49.81 -56.45 -15.56
C ILE A 208 -50.87 -56.93 -14.54
N GLY A 209 -52.10 -56.41 -14.60
CA GLY A 209 -53.26 -57.04 -13.94
C GLY A 209 -54.58 -56.42 -14.39
N SER A 210 -55.23 -57.04 -15.36
CA SER A 210 -56.55 -56.70 -15.90
C SER A 210 -57.67 -57.00 -14.91
N HIS A 211 -58.66 -56.11 -14.73
CA HIS A 211 -60.08 -56.49 -14.59
C HIS A 211 -61.01 -55.32 -14.96
N SER A 212 -62.11 -55.69 -15.61
CA SER A 212 -63.21 -54.88 -16.13
C SER A 212 -64.08 -54.23 -15.05
N SER A 213 -64.61 -53.04 -15.32
CA SER A 213 -66.06 -52.75 -15.43
C SER A 213 -66.41 -51.26 -15.22
N THR A 214 -67.28 -50.77 -16.11
CA THR A 214 -68.20 -49.62 -15.98
C THR A 214 -67.77 -48.41 -15.13
N THR A 215 -67.33 -47.34 -15.81
CA THR A 215 -67.01 -46.05 -15.18
C THR A 215 -68.27 -45.20 -15.01
N SER A 216 -68.77 -45.10 -13.77
CA SER A 216 -69.76 -44.09 -13.40
C SER A 216 -69.19 -42.68 -13.56
N THR A 217 -69.99 -41.76 -14.08
CA THR A 217 -69.66 -40.33 -14.30
C THR A 217 -69.19 -39.60 -13.03
N SER A 218 -69.51 -40.12 -11.85
CA SER A 218 -69.00 -39.66 -10.54
C SER A 218 -67.51 -39.90 -10.32
N VAL A 219 -66.92 -40.97 -10.86
CA VAL A 219 -65.50 -41.31 -10.70
C VAL A 219 -64.62 -40.43 -11.59
N ILE A 220 -65.10 -40.05 -12.77
CA ILE A 220 -64.43 -39.11 -13.68
C ILE A 220 -64.42 -37.71 -13.08
N LYS A 221 -65.53 -37.27 -12.47
CA LYS A 221 -65.61 -35.98 -11.76
C LYS A 221 -64.67 -35.93 -10.55
N ALA A 222 -64.62 -36.99 -9.74
CA ALA A 222 -63.70 -37.09 -8.62
C ALA A 222 -62.22 -37.10 -9.04
N ARG A 223 -61.87 -37.77 -10.16
CA ARG A 223 -60.51 -37.75 -10.71
C ARG A 223 -60.14 -36.40 -11.34
N LEU A 224 -61.08 -35.71 -12.00
CA LEU A 224 -60.89 -34.35 -12.51
C LEU A 224 -60.71 -33.33 -11.37
N GLU A 225 -61.50 -33.42 -10.30
CA GLU A 225 -61.31 -32.55 -9.12
C GLU A 225 -60.05 -32.87 -8.34
N LEU A 226 -59.64 -34.14 -8.25
CA LEU A 226 -58.35 -34.52 -7.67
C LEU A 226 -57.19 -33.97 -8.51
N SER A 227 -57.31 -33.99 -9.84
CA SER A 227 -56.32 -33.39 -10.74
C SER A 227 -56.28 -31.85 -10.66
N PHE A 228 -57.44 -31.22 -10.46
CA PHE A 228 -57.54 -29.76 -10.30
C PHE A 228 -56.96 -29.29 -8.97
N ASN A 229 -57.28 -29.97 -7.86
CA ASN A 229 -56.68 -29.67 -6.56
C ASN A 229 -55.17 -29.95 -6.55
N ALA A 230 -54.71 -31.02 -7.20
CA ALA A 230 -53.28 -31.30 -7.35
C ALA A 230 -52.55 -30.24 -8.21
N MET A 231 -53.18 -29.73 -9.28
CA MET A 231 -52.62 -28.62 -10.06
C MET A 231 -52.59 -27.32 -9.25
N CYS A 232 -53.64 -27.01 -8.48
CA CYS A 232 -53.68 -25.84 -7.60
C CYS A 232 -52.60 -25.90 -6.51
N THR A 233 -52.36 -27.07 -5.90
CA THR A 233 -51.29 -27.23 -4.91
C THR A 233 -49.90 -27.16 -5.55
N LEU A 234 -49.68 -27.74 -6.72
CA LEU A 234 -48.41 -27.61 -7.47
C LEU A 234 -48.13 -26.16 -7.89
N LEU A 235 -49.14 -25.43 -8.37
CA LEU A 235 -49.02 -24.01 -8.69
C LEU A 235 -48.73 -23.17 -7.44
N CYS A 236 -49.37 -23.48 -6.31
CA CYS A 236 -49.10 -22.83 -5.03
C CYS A 236 -47.67 -23.10 -4.53
N LEU A 237 -47.20 -24.34 -4.59
CA LEU A 237 -45.83 -24.71 -4.24
C LEU A 237 -44.80 -24.06 -5.17
N PHE A 238 -45.07 -24.03 -6.48
CA PHE A 238 -44.22 -23.36 -7.46
C PHE A 238 -44.16 -21.85 -7.22
N TRP A 239 -45.30 -21.22 -6.91
CA TRP A 239 -45.37 -19.80 -6.58
C TRP A 239 -44.63 -19.49 -5.27
N CYS A 240 -44.81 -20.31 -4.23
CA CYS A 240 -44.08 -20.20 -2.96
C CYS A 240 -42.57 -20.37 -3.15
N PHE A 241 -42.13 -21.32 -3.99
CA PHE A 241 -40.73 -21.53 -4.33
C PHE A 241 -40.15 -20.33 -5.09
N PHE A 242 -40.89 -19.80 -6.07
CA PHE A 242 -40.49 -18.61 -6.82
C PHE A 242 -40.36 -17.37 -5.91
N LEU A 243 -41.33 -17.15 -5.02
CA LEU A 243 -41.28 -16.10 -3.99
C LEU A 243 -40.08 -16.28 -3.05
N ALA A 244 -39.81 -17.51 -2.61
CA ALA A 244 -38.67 -17.82 -1.75
C ALA A 244 -37.34 -17.51 -2.46
N ILE A 245 -37.18 -17.91 -3.72
CA ILE A 245 -36.00 -17.55 -4.53
C ILE A 245 -35.88 -16.04 -4.67
N SER A 246 -36.95 -15.35 -5.04
CA SER A 246 -36.95 -13.89 -5.19
C SER A 246 -36.56 -13.18 -3.89
N PHE A 247 -37.08 -13.65 -2.75
CA PHE A 247 -36.74 -13.12 -1.42
C PHE A 247 -35.28 -13.41 -1.04
N MET A 248 -34.77 -14.61 -1.31
CA MET A 248 -33.36 -14.94 -1.07
C MET A 248 -32.41 -14.10 -1.93
N VAL A 249 -32.76 -13.84 -3.19
CA VAL A 249 -31.99 -12.96 -4.09
C VAL A 249 -31.98 -11.54 -3.55
N LEU A 250 -33.13 -10.99 -3.16
CA LEU A 250 -33.23 -9.66 -2.55
C LEU A 250 -32.36 -9.57 -1.28
N LEU A 251 -32.45 -10.56 -0.38
CA LEU A 251 -31.67 -10.60 0.85
C LEU A 251 -30.17 -10.67 0.59
N SER A 252 -29.74 -11.48 -0.38
CA SER A 252 -28.34 -11.57 -0.80
C SER A 252 -27.81 -10.23 -1.28
N ASN A 253 -28.58 -9.49 -2.10
CA ASN A 253 -28.20 -8.17 -2.56
C ASN A 253 -28.12 -7.15 -1.42
N ILE A 254 -29.07 -7.16 -0.49
CA ILE A 254 -29.03 -6.29 0.71
C ILE A 254 -27.77 -6.56 1.54
N ILE A 255 -27.38 -7.83 1.71
CA ILE A 255 -26.16 -8.21 2.44
C ILE A 255 -24.92 -7.64 1.74
N ARG A 256 -24.86 -7.67 0.40
CA ARG A 256 -23.75 -7.08 -0.38
C ARG A 256 -23.60 -5.59 -0.12
N PHE A 257 -24.69 -4.82 -0.21
CA PHE A 257 -24.68 -3.38 0.07
C PHE A 257 -24.23 -3.06 1.50
N LYS A 258 -24.75 -3.79 2.50
CA LYS A 258 -24.34 -3.61 3.90
C LYS A 258 -22.86 -3.94 4.11
N SER A 259 -22.38 -5.02 3.49
CA SER A 259 -20.98 -5.43 3.57
C SER A 259 -20.07 -4.36 2.96
N PHE A 260 -20.40 -3.84 1.78
CA PHE A 260 -19.67 -2.73 1.18
C PHE A 260 -19.64 -1.50 2.10
N ASN A 261 -20.81 -1.02 2.57
CA ASN A 261 -20.88 0.17 3.40
C ASN A 261 -20.02 0.03 4.66
N LYS A 262 -20.09 -1.12 5.34
CA LYS A 262 -19.28 -1.41 6.51
C LYS A 262 -17.78 -1.32 6.19
N GLN A 263 -17.32 -2.04 5.17
CA GLN A 263 -15.90 -2.08 4.83
C GLN A 263 -15.38 -0.70 4.38
N PHE A 264 -16.17 0.01 3.57
CA PHE A 264 -15.81 1.35 3.11
C PHE A 264 -15.71 2.34 4.26
N GLU A 265 -16.67 2.33 5.19
CA GLU A 265 -16.69 3.20 6.36
C GLU A 265 -15.52 2.91 7.31
N GLU A 266 -15.24 1.63 7.59
CA GLU A 266 -14.10 1.22 8.43
C GLU A 266 -12.77 1.71 7.86
N VAL A 267 -12.57 1.53 6.55
CA VAL A 267 -11.36 1.99 5.85
C VAL A 267 -11.25 3.51 5.91
N CYS A 268 -12.32 4.25 5.57
CA CYS A 268 -12.28 5.71 5.58
C CYS A 268 -12.07 6.26 7.00
N GLN A 269 -12.76 5.72 8.01
CA GLN A 269 -12.61 6.15 9.41
C GLN A 269 -11.19 5.97 9.92
N THR A 270 -10.57 4.84 9.60
CA THR A 270 -9.18 4.58 10.00
C THR A 270 -8.23 5.55 9.30
N GLN A 271 -8.41 5.75 8.00
CA GLN A 271 -7.49 6.52 7.15
C GLN A 271 -7.64 8.04 7.24
N MET A 272 -8.77 8.55 7.75
CA MET A 272 -8.94 9.98 8.03
C MET A 272 -7.91 10.54 9.03
N ASN A 273 -7.32 9.68 9.86
CA ASN A 273 -6.30 10.05 10.83
C ASN A 273 -4.86 9.82 10.32
N TRP A 274 -4.70 9.35 9.09
CA TRP A 274 -3.38 9.12 8.50
C TRP A 274 -2.93 10.38 7.73
N ALA A 275 -1.63 10.54 7.55
CA ALA A 275 -1.06 11.72 6.91
C ALA A 275 -0.24 11.34 5.68
N ILE A 276 -0.47 12.04 4.56
CA ILE A 276 0.45 12.07 3.41
C ILE A 276 0.83 13.53 3.20
N PRO A 277 2.02 13.95 3.69
CA PRO A 277 2.42 15.37 3.67
C PRO A 277 2.59 15.91 2.26
N ASP A 278 3.15 15.10 1.36
CA ASP A 278 3.37 15.48 -0.03
C ASP A 278 2.05 15.48 -0.80
N LYS A 279 1.60 16.68 -1.21
CA LYS A 279 0.31 16.87 -1.90
C LYS A 279 0.24 16.09 -3.21
N GLU A 280 1.30 16.10 -4.01
CA GLU A 280 1.32 15.42 -5.30
C GLU A 280 1.20 13.90 -5.13
N LEU A 281 1.96 13.33 -4.18
CA LEU A 281 1.87 11.91 -3.82
C LEU A 281 0.47 11.55 -3.29
N ARG A 282 -0.11 12.41 -2.43
CA ARG A 282 -1.45 12.20 -1.87
C ARG A 282 -2.52 12.20 -2.95
N ASP A 283 -2.53 13.23 -3.80
CA ASP A 283 -3.53 13.40 -4.85
C ASP A 283 -3.44 12.23 -5.86
N ASN A 284 -2.22 11.82 -6.23
CA ASN A 284 -2.00 10.66 -7.10
C ASN A 284 -2.49 9.34 -6.48
N LEU A 285 -2.27 9.15 -5.17
CA LEU A 285 -2.76 7.94 -4.48
C LEU A 285 -4.28 7.90 -4.42
N ILE A 286 -4.91 9.02 -4.08
CA ILE A 286 -6.38 9.16 -4.02
C ILE A 286 -6.97 8.89 -5.40
N LEU A 287 -6.41 9.50 -6.45
CA LEU A 287 -6.82 9.26 -7.83
C LEU A 287 -6.71 7.78 -8.19
N ALA A 288 -5.57 7.14 -7.89
CA ALA A 288 -5.36 5.73 -8.19
C ALA A 288 -6.33 4.79 -7.44
N VAL A 289 -6.83 5.16 -6.25
CA VAL A 289 -7.89 4.43 -5.56
C VAL A 289 -9.24 4.67 -6.24
N ALA A 290 -9.57 5.93 -6.54
CA ALA A 290 -10.82 6.32 -7.18
C ALA A 290 -11.01 5.67 -8.57
N GLU A 291 -9.94 5.58 -9.36
CA GLU A 291 -9.91 4.94 -10.69
C GLU A 291 -10.31 3.46 -10.67
N VAL A 292 -10.11 2.78 -9.54
CA VAL A 292 -10.50 1.37 -9.39
C VAL A 292 -11.85 1.25 -8.70
N LEU A 293 -12.08 2.04 -7.64
CA LEU A 293 -13.27 1.94 -6.81
C LEU A 293 -14.53 2.45 -7.52
N LEU A 294 -14.47 3.63 -8.17
CA LEU A 294 -15.65 4.26 -8.76
C LEU A 294 -16.24 3.47 -9.92
N PRO A 295 -15.44 2.96 -10.89
CA PRO A 295 -16.00 2.12 -11.96
C PRO A 295 -16.61 0.81 -11.43
N ALA A 296 -15.97 0.18 -10.44
CA ALA A 296 -16.49 -1.02 -9.79
C ALA A 296 -17.82 -0.74 -9.09
N TYR A 297 -17.91 0.37 -8.34
CA TYR A 297 -19.12 0.76 -7.62
C TYR A 297 -20.27 1.14 -8.56
N ARG A 298 -20.00 1.92 -9.62
CA ARG A 298 -21.00 2.24 -10.66
C ARG A 298 -21.55 0.98 -11.32
N SER A 299 -20.68 0.02 -11.63
CA SER A 299 -21.09 -1.28 -12.20
C SER A 299 -21.94 -2.08 -11.21
N PHE A 300 -21.56 -2.08 -9.93
CA PHE A 300 -22.31 -2.72 -8.84
C PHE A 300 -23.71 -2.10 -8.70
N LEU A 301 -23.82 -0.78 -8.67
CA LEU A 301 -25.10 -0.07 -8.62
C LEU A 301 -25.98 -0.37 -9.84
N LYS A 302 -25.41 -0.32 -11.04
CA LYS A 302 -26.17 -0.63 -12.28
C LYS A 302 -26.74 -2.06 -12.26
N ARG A 303 -25.99 -3.01 -11.70
CA ARG A 303 -26.37 -4.43 -11.69
C ARG A 303 -27.35 -4.79 -10.57
N PHE A 304 -27.17 -4.22 -9.38
CA PHE A 304 -27.90 -4.65 -8.18
C PHE A 304 -28.84 -3.58 -7.62
N GLY A 305 -28.69 -2.31 -8.01
CA GLY A 305 -29.56 -1.21 -7.59
C GLY A 305 -31.04 -1.46 -7.88
N PRO A 306 -31.43 -1.78 -9.14
CA PRO A 306 -32.84 -2.03 -9.48
C PRO A 306 -33.48 -3.20 -8.70
N LEU A 307 -32.67 -4.13 -8.21
CA LEU A 307 -33.13 -5.29 -7.43
C LEU A 307 -33.43 -4.93 -5.97
N VAL A 308 -32.95 -3.79 -5.48
CA VAL A 308 -33.12 -3.33 -4.09
C VAL A 308 -33.99 -2.06 -4.01
N GLU A 309 -34.05 -1.26 -5.08
CA GLU A 309 -34.84 -0.03 -5.17
C GLU A 309 -36.33 -0.20 -4.83
N ASN A 310 -36.93 -1.34 -5.19
CA ASN A 310 -38.34 -1.62 -4.90
C ASN A 310 -38.61 -2.04 -3.44
N SER A 311 -37.57 -2.14 -2.60
CA SER A 311 -37.76 -2.44 -1.18
C SER A 311 -38.09 -1.18 -0.39
N HIS A 312 -39.02 -1.28 0.58
CA HIS A 312 -39.40 -0.18 1.48
C HIS A 312 -38.23 0.42 2.30
N HIS A 313 -37.03 -0.15 2.21
CA HIS A 313 -35.83 0.28 2.93
C HIS A 313 -34.62 0.51 2.00
N ALA A 314 -34.82 0.72 0.70
CA ALA A 314 -33.74 0.91 -0.27
C ALA A 314 -32.73 1.99 0.14
N SER A 315 -33.23 3.14 0.64
CA SER A 315 -32.41 4.26 1.13
C SER A 315 -31.53 3.92 2.33
N LYS A 316 -31.86 2.88 3.10
CA LYS A 316 -31.06 2.40 4.24
C LYS A 316 -29.82 1.63 3.78
N TYR A 317 -29.85 1.04 2.59
CA TYR A 317 -28.79 0.18 2.08
C TYR A 317 -27.95 0.86 1.00
N MET A 318 -28.57 1.65 0.12
CA MET A 318 -27.90 2.48 -0.89
C MET A 318 -27.50 3.83 -0.28
N LYS A 319 -26.53 3.81 0.65
CA LYS A 319 -26.13 4.99 1.44
C LYS A 319 -25.32 6.03 0.65
N TYR A 320 -24.58 5.60 -0.36
CA TYR A 320 -23.62 6.45 -1.07
C TYR A 320 -23.96 6.56 -2.56
N THR A 321 -23.84 7.76 -3.12
CA THR A 321 -23.75 7.95 -4.57
C THR A 321 -22.28 7.88 -5.01
N PRO A 322 -21.98 7.63 -6.30
CA PRO A 322 -20.61 7.67 -6.79
C PRO A 322 -19.89 9.00 -6.46
N GLU A 323 -20.60 10.12 -6.54
CA GLU A 323 -20.09 11.46 -6.24
C GLU A 323 -19.80 11.63 -4.74
N ALA A 324 -20.64 11.08 -3.87
CA ALA A 324 -20.42 11.10 -2.43
C ALA A 324 -19.20 10.24 -2.02
N LEU A 325 -18.97 9.11 -2.70
CA LEU A 325 -17.75 8.31 -2.49
C LEU A 325 -16.51 9.08 -2.92
N GLU A 326 -16.53 9.70 -4.10
CA GLU A 326 -15.43 10.51 -4.62
C GLU A 326 -15.09 11.67 -3.67
N GLN A 327 -16.09 12.39 -3.17
CA GLN A 327 -15.89 13.44 -2.17
C GLN A 327 -15.28 12.90 -0.87
N THR A 328 -15.71 11.71 -0.42
CA THR A 328 -15.17 11.07 0.78
C THR A 328 -13.69 10.70 0.59
N LEU A 329 -13.34 10.12 -0.57
CA LEU A 329 -11.96 9.81 -0.93
C LEU A 329 -11.07 11.06 -0.97
N GLY A 330 -11.59 12.16 -1.52
CA GLY A 330 -10.87 13.44 -1.60
C GLY A 330 -10.50 14.04 -0.24
N ASN A 331 -11.19 13.64 0.83
CA ASN A 331 -10.91 14.09 2.20
C ASN A 331 -9.90 13.20 2.95
N LEU A 332 -9.45 12.09 2.35
CA LEU A 332 -8.48 11.20 2.99
C LEU A 332 -7.09 11.83 3.05
N PHE A 333 -6.34 11.49 4.09
CA PHE A 333 -4.95 11.92 4.32
C PHE A 333 -4.71 13.43 4.45
N ALA A 334 -5.78 14.24 4.44
CA ALA A 334 -5.70 15.65 4.72
C ALA A 334 -5.46 15.81 6.23
N LYS A 335 -4.23 16.17 6.60
CA LYS A 335 -3.91 16.51 8.00
C LYS A 335 -4.83 17.66 8.40
N LYS A 336 -5.82 17.40 9.25
CA LYS A 336 -6.57 18.47 9.91
C LYS A 336 -5.55 19.18 10.79
N LEU A 337 -5.11 20.37 10.37
CA LEU A 337 -4.40 21.27 11.26
C LEU A 337 -5.29 21.43 12.50
N PRO A 338 -4.79 21.22 13.73
CA PRO A 338 -5.54 21.59 14.90
C PRO A 338 -5.88 23.09 14.78
N GLN A 339 -7.18 23.40 14.91
CA GLN A 339 -7.67 24.78 14.98
C GLN A 339 -7.12 25.50 16.19
#